data_AF-A0A514ZT10-F1
#
_entry.id   AF-A0A514ZT10-F1
#
_cell.length_a   1.000
_cell.length_b   1.000
_cell.length_c   1.000
_cell.angle_alpha   90.00
_cell.angle_beta   90.00
_cell.angle_gamma   90.00
#
_symmetry.space_group_name_H-M   'P 1'
#
loop_
_entity.id
_entity.type
_entity.pdbx_description
1 polymer ?
#
loop_
_entity_poly.entity_id
_entity_poly.type
_entity_poly.pdbx_seq_one_letter_code
_entity_poly.pdbx_strand_id
1 'polypeptide(L)'
;MHPDVEVITRDRSGEYARGAREGAPQAQQVADRWHLLQNLEQVVERILTGSYQRLRNLPTSGRNLSVKQSTERLIYLLRDYSQNELATRYNSRERQLACYHKVQHLYQAGWFIRQISREVNLNRTTVRRYVFAESFPERIQRPTGRSMLTPYLSYLEQRYQEGCHNAQQLWREICQQGYSGSDSQPTKWLSRRLTEDAPLAENQVVTDYSLSNQ
;
A
#
# COMPACT_ATOMS: atom_id res chain seq x y z
N MET A 1 24.23 -47.03 16.17
CA MET A 1 24.91 -46.42 15.01
C MET A 1 24.29 -47.04 13.77
N HIS A 2 23.76 -46.23 12.85
CA HIS A 2 23.29 -46.68 11.54
C HIS A 2 24.39 -46.34 10.52
N PRO A 3 25.25 -47.30 10.14
CA PRO A 3 26.38 -47.05 9.25
C PRO A 3 25.95 -46.64 7.83
N ASP A 4 24.70 -46.89 7.45
CA ASP A 4 24.19 -46.70 6.09
C ASP A 4 23.65 -45.29 5.79
N VAL A 5 23.64 -44.38 6.78
CA VAL A 5 23.14 -43.01 6.58
C VAL A 5 24.27 -42.14 6.04
N GLU A 6 24.19 -41.81 4.75
CA GLU A 6 25.19 -40.98 4.06
C GLU A 6 24.86 -39.48 4.10
N VAL A 7 23.57 -39.11 4.19
CA VAL A 7 23.12 -37.70 4.16
C VAL A 7 22.06 -37.45 5.24
N ILE A 8 22.24 -36.36 6.00
CA ILE A 8 21.28 -35.90 7.01
C ILE A 8 20.81 -34.50 6.63
N THR A 9 19.53 -34.36 6.30
CA THR A 9 18.87 -33.06 6.18
C THR A 9 18.42 -32.60 7.56
N ARG A 10 18.90 -31.44 8.02
CA ARG A 10 18.54 -30.92 9.35
C ARG A 10 18.34 -29.40 9.38
N ASP A 11 17.77 -28.95 10.49
CA ASP A 11 17.67 -27.54 10.82
C ASP A 11 19.06 -26.95 11.16
N ARG A 12 19.14 -25.62 11.30
CA ARG A 12 20.38 -24.93 11.69
C ARG A 12 20.68 -24.97 13.19
N SER A 13 19.96 -25.72 14.02
CA SER A 13 20.20 -25.75 15.46
C SER A 13 21.51 -26.49 15.79
N GLY A 14 22.25 -25.92 16.75
CA GLY A 14 23.53 -26.46 17.19
C GLY A 14 23.41 -27.81 17.89
N GLU A 15 22.27 -28.05 18.53
CA GLU A 15 22.01 -29.31 19.25
C GLU A 15 21.73 -30.46 18.28
N TYR A 16 20.98 -30.23 17.20
CA TYR A 16 20.80 -31.23 16.14
C TYR A 16 22.06 -31.44 15.32
N ALA A 17 22.89 -30.41 15.14
CA ALA A 17 24.22 -30.56 14.54
C ALA A 17 25.11 -31.50 15.36
N ARG A 18 25.10 -31.34 16.69
CA ARG A 18 25.87 -32.17 17.62
C ARG A 18 25.36 -33.61 17.62
N GLY A 19 24.04 -33.80 17.77
CA GLY A 19 23.42 -35.13 17.71
C GLY A 19 23.69 -35.86 16.39
N ALA A 20 23.70 -35.15 15.26
CA ALA A 20 24.06 -35.75 13.96
C ALA A 20 25.55 -36.13 13.89
N ARG A 21 26.46 -35.34 14.46
CA ARG A 21 27.90 -35.68 14.52
C ARG A 21 28.17 -36.88 15.41
N GLU A 22 27.44 -37.02 16.51
CA GLU A 22 27.60 -38.14 17.44
C GLU A 22 26.93 -39.43 16.93
N GLY A 23 25.76 -39.31 16.30
CA GLY A 23 24.97 -40.46 15.84
C GLY A 23 25.39 -41.03 14.49
N ALA A 24 25.90 -40.18 13.58
CA ALA A 24 26.37 -40.55 12.25
C ALA A 24 27.44 -39.54 11.76
N PRO A 25 28.65 -39.57 12.33
CA PRO A 25 29.74 -38.64 11.98
C PRO A 25 30.15 -38.69 10.51
N GLN A 26 29.95 -39.84 9.87
CA GLN A 26 30.21 -40.06 8.45
C GLN A 26 29.19 -39.39 7.52
N ALA A 27 28.00 -39.03 8.04
CA ALA A 27 26.92 -38.50 7.22
C ALA A 27 27.12 -37.00 6.91
N GLN A 28 26.95 -36.64 5.64
CA GLN A 28 26.99 -35.25 5.21
C GLN A 28 25.74 -34.50 5.70
N GLN A 29 25.96 -33.46 6.50
CA GLN A 29 24.86 -32.65 7.03
C GLN A 29 24.51 -31.53 6.05
N VAL A 30 23.28 -31.54 5.56
CA VAL A 30 22.75 -30.56 4.62
C VAL A 30 21.62 -29.78 5.28
N ALA A 31 21.53 -28.48 5.00
CA ALA A 31 20.41 -27.66 5.47
C ALA A 31 19.12 -28.16 4.84
N ASP A 32 18.05 -28.24 5.63
CA ASP A 32 16.74 -28.60 5.10
C ASP A 32 16.24 -27.60 4.03
N ARG A 33 15.29 -28.07 3.23
CA ARG A 33 14.70 -27.31 2.12
C ARG A 33 14.07 -26.00 2.60
N TRP A 34 13.48 -25.99 3.80
CA TRP A 34 12.83 -24.80 4.34
C TRP A 34 13.85 -23.69 4.59
N HIS A 35 14.99 -24.01 5.19
CA HIS A 35 16.07 -23.07 5.41
C HIS A 35 16.70 -22.57 4.11
N LEU A 36 16.88 -23.42 3.10
CA LEU A 36 17.40 -22.98 1.80
C LEU A 36 16.47 -21.95 1.13
N LEU A 37 15.16 -22.20 1.17
CA LEU A 37 14.15 -21.27 0.65
C LEU A 37 14.10 -19.96 1.46
N GLN A 38 14.16 -20.05 2.79
CA GLN A 38 14.20 -18.88 3.66
C GLN A 38 15.45 -18.00 3.43
N ASN A 39 16.63 -18.61 3.25
CA ASN A 39 17.83 -17.84 2.94
C ASN A 39 17.73 -17.18 1.56
N LEU A 40 17.19 -17.88 0.57
CA LEU A 40 16.99 -17.32 -0.76
C LEU A 40 16.03 -16.13 -0.71
N GLU A 41 14.91 -16.27 0.01
CA GLU A 41 13.94 -15.21 0.24
C GLU A 41 14.61 -13.97 0.86
N GLN A 42 15.38 -14.16 1.94
CA GLN A 42 16.08 -13.06 2.63
C GLN A 42 17.12 -12.36 1.73
N VAL A 43 17.84 -13.12 0.90
CA VAL A 43 18.81 -12.56 -0.05
C VAL A 43 18.10 -11.76 -1.14
N VAL A 44 17.02 -12.29 -1.71
CA VAL A 44 16.20 -11.61 -2.71
C VAL A 44 15.59 -10.34 -2.12
N GLU A 45 15.04 -10.41 -0.90
CA GLU A 45 14.49 -9.25 -0.19
C GLU A 45 15.54 -8.16 0.00
N ARG A 46 16.76 -8.53 0.40
CA ARG A 46 17.88 -7.57 0.57
C ARG A 46 18.28 -6.89 -0.74
N ILE A 47 18.39 -7.66 -1.83
CA ILE A 47 18.74 -7.14 -3.16
C ILE A 47 17.65 -6.20 -3.67
N LEU A 48 16.38 -6.61 -3.55
CA LEU A 48 15.23 -5.83 -3.99
C LEU A 48 15.07 -4.56 -3.15
N THR A 49 15.27 -4.63 -1.83
CA THR A 49 15.23 -3.44 -0.95
C THR A 49 16.31 -2.42 -1.32
N GLY A 50 17.53 -2.88 -1.62
CA GLY A 50 18.63 -2.00 -2.05
C GLY A 50 18.45 -1.43 -3.47
N SER A 51 17.78 -2.17 -4.35
CA SER A 51 17.56 -1.77 -5.75
C SER A 51 16.23 -1.06 -5.98
N TYR A 52 15.36 -1.01 -4.97
CA TYR A 52 13.98 -0.53 -5.08
C TYR A 52 13.89 0.90 -5.61
N GLN A 53 14.72 1.81 -5.10
CA GLN A 53 14.72 3.21 -5.55
C GLN A 53 15.23 3.35 -7.00
N ARG A 54 16.20 2.54 -7.41
CA ARG A 54 16.72 2.55 -8.79
C ARG A 54 15.70 2.01 -9.79
N LEU A 55 15.03 0.90 -9.45
CA LEU A 55 13.96 0.33 -10.28
C LEU A 55 12.75 1.27 -10.40
N ARG A 56 12.41 1.98 -9.32
CA ARG A 56 11.32 2.97 -9.31
C ARG A 56 11.58 4.16 -10.24
N ASN A 57 12.84 4.52 -10.45
CA ASN A 57 13.23 5.68 -11.24
C ASN A 57 13.51 5.35 -12.71
N LEU A 58 13.34 4.09 -13.13
CA LEU A 58 13.48 3.71 -14.54
C LEU A 58 12.30 4.27 -15.35
N PRO A 59 12.55 5.05 -16.41
CA PRO A 59 11.49 5.51 -17.30
C PRO A 59 10.85 4.30 -17.97
N THR A 60 9.56 4.11 -17.75
CA THR A 60 8.79 3.02 -18.38
C THR A 60 8.70 3.32 -19.88
N SER A 61 9.50 2.63 -20.70
CA SER A 61 9.54 2.82 -22.15
C SER A 61 8.15 2.67 -22.78
N GLY A 62 7.86 3.58 -23.71
CA GLY A 62 6.53 3.92 -24.19
C GLY A 62 5.69 2.76 -24.72
N ARG A 63 4.41 2.78 -24.35
CA ARG A 63 3.31 2.18 -25.11
C ARG A 63 2.05 3.00 -24.87
N ASN A 64 1.57 3.67 -25.92
CA ASN A 64 0.24 4.27 -26.11
C ASN A 64 -0.17 5.37 -25.13
N LEU A 65 0.42 6.56 -25.26
CA LEU A 65 0.10 7.73 -24.45
C LEU A 65 -1.34 8.25 -24.66
N SER A 66 -1.97 8.10 -25.83
CA SER A 66 -3.28 8.71 -26.08
C SER A 66 -4.48 7.97 -25.45
N VAL A 67 -4.48 6.62 -25.44
CA VAL A 67 -5.55 5.82 -24.79
C VAL A 67 -5.23 5.52 -23.33
N LYS A 68 -3.93 5.41 -22.98
CA LYS A 68 -3.54 5.27 -21.57
C LYS A 68 -3.76 6.54 -20.78
N GLN A 69 -3.53 7.74 -21.31
CA GLN A 69 -3.75 8.96 -20.52
C GLN A 69 -5.21 9.14 -20.14
N SER A 70 -6.15 8.88 -21.05
CA SER A 70 -7.59 8.94 -20.77
C SER A 70 -8.04 7.81 -19.83
N THR A 71 -7.58 6.57 -20.03
CA THR A 71 -7.90 5.47 -19.10
C THR A 71 -7.19 5.61 -17.75
N GLU A 72 -5.96 6.12 -17.68
CA GLU A 72 -5.22 6.41 -16.43
C GLU A 72 -5.87 7.55 -15.66
N ARG A 73 -6.34 8.60 -16.36
CA ARG A 73 -7.12 9.70 -15.75
C ARG A 73 -8.46 9.19 -15.24
N LEU A 74 -9.17 8.33 -15.98
CA LEU A 74 -10.42 7.71 -15.53
C LEU A 74 -10.20 6.70 -14.39
N ILE A 75 -9.10 5.94 -14.41
CA ILE A 75 -8.66 5.07 -13.31
C ILE A 75 -8.32 5.92 -12.07
N TYR A 76 -7.70 7.08 -12.25
CA TYR A 76 -7.40 8.03 -11.19
C TYR A 76 -8.69 8.57 -10.55
N LEU A 77 -9.68 8.96 -11.35
CA LEU A 77 -11.00 9.44 -10.88
C LEU A 77 -11.81 8.35 -10.14
N LEU A 78 -11.66 7.07 -10.54
CA LEU A 78 -12.18 5.94 -9.75
C LEU A 78 -11.40 5.66 -8.47
N ARG A 79 -10.14 6.11 -8.41
CA ARG A 79 -9.21 5.86 -7.31
C ARG A 79 -9.27 6.94 -6.24
N ASP A 80 -10.01 8.02 -6.47
CA ASP A 80 -10.20 9.05 -5.46
C ASP A 80 -11.10 8.54 -4.32
N TYR A 81 -10.53 8.57 -3.13
CA TYR A 81 -11.15 8.16 -1.90
C TYR A 81 -12.41 9.01 -1.64
N SER A 82 -13.50 8.40 -1.15
CA SER A 82 -14.63 9.19 -0.64
C SER A 82 -14.13 10.24 0.38
N GLN A 83 -14.79 11.38 0.55
CA GLN A 83 -14.39 12.37 1.58
C GLN A 83 -14.19 11.73 2.96
N ASN A 84 -15.01 10.73 3.32
CA ASN A 84 -14.85 9.95 4.55
C ASN A 84 -13.60 9.06 4.55
N GLU A 85 -13.25 8.46 3.40
CA GLU A 85 -12.03 7.68 3.25
C GLU A 85 -10.78 8.57 3.27
N LEU A 86 -10.83 9.76 2.64
CA LEU A 86 -9.79 10.79 2.73
C LEU A 86 -9.61 11.22 4.18
N ALA A 87 -10.69 11.60 4.87
CA ALA A 87 -10.66 12.02 6.27
C ALA A 87 -10.11 10.91 7.18
N THR A 88 -10.53 9.66 6.98
CA THR A 88 -10.00 8.50 7.75
C THR A 88 -8.50 8.32 7.49
N ARG A 89 -8.04 8.53 6.26
CA ARG A 89 -6.62 8.44 5.89
C ARG A 89 -5.79 9.58 6.47
N TYR A 90 -6.28 10.81 6.41
CA TYR A 90 -5.65 11.96 7.06
C TYR A 90 -5.54 11.72 8.57
N ASN A 91 -6.63 11.34 9.22
CA ASN A 91 -6.64 11.03 10.65
C ASN A 91 -5.66 9.88 11.00
N SER A 92 -5.57 8.86 10.15
CA SER A 92 -4.60 7.78 10.35
C SER A 92 -3.15 8.24 10.15
N ARG A 93 -2.89 9.16 9.22
CA ARG A 93 -1.55 9.72 8.95
C ARG A 93 -1.11 10.61 10.10
N GLU A 94 -1.98 11.50 10.56
CA GLU A 94 -1.74 12.39 11.71
C GLU A 94 -1.37 11.59 12.96
N ARG A 95 -2.13 10.52 13.26
CA ARG A 95 -1.81 9.62 14.39
C ARG A 95 -0.45 8.94 14.24
N GLN A 96 -0.09 8.53 13.03
CA GLN A 96 1.21 7.88 12.78
C GLN A 96 2.37 8.87 12.88
N LEU A 97 2.20 10.10 12.39
CA LEU A 97 3.16 11.18 12.53
C LEU A 97 3.38 11.53 14.00
N ALA A 98 2.31 11.67 14.78
CA ALA A 98 2.40 11.91 16.22
C ALA A 98 3.16 10.79 16.94
N CYS A 99 2.88 9.53 16.62
CA CYS A 99 3.63 8.39 17.16
C CYS A 99 5.11 8.40 16.75
N TYR A 100 5.42 8.76 15.50
CA TYR A 100 6.79 8.89 15.02
C TYR A 100 7.56 9.98 15.76
N HIS A 101 6.97 11.18 15.91
CA HIS A 101 7.57 12.27 16.68
C HIS A 101 7.78 11.89 18.14
N LYS A 102 6.81 11.22 18.79
CA LYS A 102 6.95 10.73 20.17
C LYS A 102 8.11 9.74 20.30
N VAL A 103 8.27 8.82 19.35
CA VAL A 103 9.39 7.87 19.33
C VAL A 103 10.74 8.56 19.16
N GLN A 104 10.84 9.50 18.20
CA GLN A 104 12.05 10.28 17.95
C GLN A 104 12.47 11.10 19.18
N HIS A 105 11.51 11.79 19.80
CA HIS A 105 11.76 12.58 21.01
C HIS A 105 12.26 11.73 22.18
N LEU A 106 11.63 10.59 22.46
CA LEU A 106 12.07 9.69 23.55
C LEU A 106 13.46 9.10 23.28
N TYR A 107 13.76 8.78 22.02
CA TYR A 107 15.09 8.27 21.66
C TYR A 107 16.17 9.34 21.79
N GLN A 108 15.90 10.58 21.38
CA GLN A 108 16.81 11.73 21.58
C GLN A 108 17.03 12.03 23.07
N ALA A 109 16.02 11.78 23.91
CA ALA A 109 16.13 11.85 25.37
C ALA A 109 16.92 10.68 26.00
N GLY A 110 17.51 9.79 25.19
CA GLY A 110 18.37 8.69 25.65
C GLY A 110 17.64 7.42 26.06
N TRP A 111 16.34 7.29 25.79
CA TRP A 111 15.58 6.10 26.15
C TRP A 111 15.94 4.90 25.28
N PHE A 112 15.98 3.71 25.87
CA PHE A 112 16.22 2.49 25.11
C PHE A 112 14.98 2.07 24.32
N ILE A 113 15.18 1.51 23.12
CA ILE A 113 14.12 0.99 22.23
C ILE A 113 13.08 0.13 22.95
N ARG A 114 13.51 -0.69 23.94
CA ARG A 114 12.61 -1.56 24.72
C ARG A 114 11.67 -0.75 25.63
N GLN A 115 12.13 0.36 26.20
CA GLN A 115 11.32 1.25 27.03
C GLN A 115 10.35 2.05 26.16
N ILE A 116 10.85 2.62 25.05
CA ILE A 116 10.02 3.36 24.08
C ILE A 116 8.88 2.50 23.54
N SER A 117 9.15 1.22 23.24
CA SER A 117 8.13 0.26 22.79
C SER A 117 6.99 0.07 23.78
N ARG A 118 7.30 0.05 25.09
CA ARG A 118 6.28 -0.07 26.15
C ARG A 118 5.51 1.23 26.33
N GLU A 119 6.21 2.36 26.30
CA GLU A 119 5.64 3.71 26.50
C GLU A 119 4.72 4.15 25.36
N VAL A 120 5.08 3.88 24.11
CA VAL A 120 4.29 4.26 22.93
C VAL A 120 3.34 3.13 22.49
N ASN A 121 3.37 1.98 23.18
CA ASN A 121 2.63 0.77 22.84
C ASN A 121 2.80 0.35 21.36
N LEU A 122 4.05 0.37 20.89
CA LEU A 122 4.43 -0.01 19.53
C LEU A 122 5.35 -1.22 19.55
N ASN A 123 5.24 -2.05 18.51
CA ASN A 123 6.17 -3.17 18.32
C ASN A 123 7.62 -2.64 18.22
N ARG A 124 8.56 -3.33 18.87
CA ARG A 124 10.00 -3.00 18.87
C ARG A 124 10.59 -2.85 17.47
N THR A 125 10.10 -3.61 16.50
CA THR A 125 10.52 -3.49 15.09
C THR A 125 10.06 -2.17 14.48
N THR A 126 8.84 -1.72 14.78
CA THR A 126 8.31 -0.42 14.35
C THR A 126 9.07 0.73 15.02
N VAL A 127 9.37 0.61 16.32
CA VAL A 127 10.18 1.60 17.04
C VAL A 127 11.58 1.70 16.44
N ARG A 128 12.26 0.58 16.19
CA ARG A 128 13.55 0.57 15.49
C ARG A 128 13.47 1.24 14.12
N ARG A 129 12.45 0.89 13.33
CA ARG A 129 12.23 1.50 12.01
C ARG A 129 12.06 3.01 12.13
N TYR A 130 11.34 3.51 13.12
CA TYR A 130 11.13 4.95 13.32
C TYR A 130 12.39 5.66 13.82
N VAL A 131 13.13 5.05 14.74
CA VAL A 131 14.37 5.61 15.31
C VAL A 131 15.45 5.81 14.24
N PHE A 132 15.65 4.82 13.38
CA PHE A 132 16.72 4.85 12.36
C PHE A 132 16.28 5.40 11.00
N ALA A 133 15.04 5.86 10.87
CA ALA A 133 14.59 6.48 9.62
C ALA A 133 15.09 7.93 9.54
N GLU A 134 15.70 8.30 8.42
CA GLU A 134 16.12 9.68 8.13
C GLU A 134 14.93 10.64 7.98
N SER A 135 13.77 10.10 7.60
CA SER A 135 12.50 10.83 7.47
C SER A 135 11.32 9.90 7.80
N PHE A 136 10.14 10.47 8.05
CA PHE A 136 8.94 9.69 8.36
C PHE A 136 8.66 8.64 7.27
N PRO A 137 8.68 7.33 7.59
CA PRO A 137 8.46 6.28 6.60
C PRO A 137 6.98 6.23 6.23
N GLU A 138 6.59 7.03 5.24
CA GLU A 138 5.21 7.12 4.77
C GLU A 138 4.74 5.76 4.22
N ARG A 139 3.51 5.39 4.56
CA ARG A 139 2.94 4.11 4.13
C ARG A 139 2.83 4.11 2.61
N ILE A 140 3.59 3.24 1.95
CA ILE A 140 3.48 3.00 0.50
C ILE A 140 2.04 2.61 0.19
N GLN A 141 1.36 3.46 -0.59
CA GLN A 141 0.05 3.13 -1.12
C GLN A 141 0.22 2.01 -2.14
N ARG A 142 -0.12 0.79 -1.75
CA ARG A 142 -0.26 -0.30 -2.73
C ARG A 142 -1.38 0.11 -3.67
N PRO A 143 -1.17 0.10 -5.01
CA PRO A 143 -2.29 0.20 -5.92
C PRO A 143 -3.24 -0.95 -5.62
N THR A 144 -4.42 -0.61 -5.11
CA THR A 144 -5.56 -1.53 -5.11
C THR A 144 -5.76 -1.94 -6.57
N GLY A 145 -5.96 -3.24 -6.81
CA GLY A 145 -6.04 -3.80 -8.16
C GLY A 145 -7.01 -3.03 -9.07
N ARG A 146 -6.79 -3.14 -10.39
CA ARG A 146 -7.64 -2.53 -11.42
C ARG A 146 -9.10 -2.80 -11.08
N SER A 147 -9.91 -1.75 -10.95
CA SER A 147 -11.35 -1.89 -10.67
C SER A 147 -11.99 -2.74 -11.78
N MET A 148 -12.97 -3.59 -11.45
CA MET A 148 -13.77 -4.31 -12.46
C MET A 148 -14.47 -3.35 -13.43
N LEU A 149 -14.64 -2.09 -13.03
CA LEU A 149 -15.20 -1.03 -13.86
C LEU A 149 -14.20 -0.46 -14.88
N THR A 150 -12.89 -0.69 -14.70
CA THR A 150 -11.83 -0.10 -15.53
C THR A 150 -12.00 -0.31 -17.04
N PRO A 151 -12.39 -1.50 -17.53
CA PRO A 151 -12.61 -1.71 -18.97
C PRO A 151 -13.78 -0.92 -19.56
N TYR A 152 -14.75 -0.51 -18.74
CA TYR A 152 -16.00 0.12 -19.17
C TYR A 152 -15.99 1.65 -19.06
N LEU A 153 -14.89 2.23 -18.58
CA LEU A 153 -14.80 3.67 -18.27
C LEU A 153 -14.98 4.58 -19.49
N SER A 154 -14.41 4.21 -20.63
CA SER A 154 -14.56 5.00 -21.86
C SER A 154 -16.02 5.04 -22.32
N TYR A 155 -16.74 3.92 -22.17
CA TYR A 155 -18.16 3.85 -22.49
C TYR A 155 -18.99 4.71 -21.54
N LEU A 156 -18.75 4.61 -20.24
CA LEU A 156 -19.45 5.40 -19.23
C LEU A 156 -19.25 6.90 -19.45
N GLU A 157 -18.02 7.33 -19.76
CA GLU A 157 -17.69 8.73 -20.05
C GLU A 157 -18.44 9.24 -21.29
N GLN A 158 -18.46 8.45 -22.36
CA GLN A 158 -19.21 8.81 -23.56
C GLN A 158 -20.70 9.00 -23.25
N ARG A 159 -21.32 8.05 -22.54
CA ARG A 159 -22.74 8.12 -22.17
C ARG A 159 -23.05 9.31 -21.26
N TYR A 160 -22.11 9.68 -20.40
CA TYR A 160 -22.24 10.86 -19.55
C TYR A 160 -22.19 12.16 -20.37
N GLN A 161 -21.29 12.28 -21.34
CA GLN A 161 -21.21 13.42 -22.25
C GLN A 161 -22.46 13.53 -23.15
N GLU A 162 -23.11 12.41 -23.46
CA GLU A 162 -24.41 12.34 -24.14
C GLU A 162 -25.59 12.73 -23.23
N GLY A 163 -25.35 13.08 -21.95
CA GLY A 163 -26.37 13.52 -20.99
C GLY A 163 -27.02 12.39 -20.19
N CYS A 164 -26.45 11.18 -20.20
CA CYS A 164 -26.95 10.08 -19.38
C CYS A 164 -26.50 10.22 -17.92
N HIS A 165 -27.38 10.78 -17.09
CA HIS A 165 -27.17 10.93 -15.64
C HIS A 165 -27.94 9.88 -14.82
N ASN A 166 -28.19 8.69 -15.37
CA ASN A 166 -28.88 7.59 -14.68
C ASN A 166 -27.95 6.40 -14.44
N ALA A 167 -27.55 6.19 -13.18
CA ALA A 167 -26.62 5.12 -12.80
C ALA A 167 -27.15 3.71 -13.08
N GLN A 168 -28.45 3.47 -12.91
CA GLN A 168 -29.07 2.17 -13.17
C GLN A 168 -29.10 1.84 -14.65
N GLN A 169 -29.29 2.87 -15.49
CA GLN A 169 -29.21 2.72 -16.93
C GLN A 169 -27.78 2.39 -17.37
N LEU A 170 -26.79 3.15 -16.91
CA LEU A 170 -25.38 2.89 -17.18
C LEU A 170 -24.95 1.48 -16.73
N TRP A 171 -25.41 1.03 -15.56
CA TRP A 171 -25.13 -0.31 -15.06
C TRP A 171 -25.71 -1.41 -15.96
N ARG A 172 -26.97 -1.30 -16.40
CA ARG A 172 -27.59 -2.27 -17.32
C ARG A 172 -26.83 -2.36 -18.64
N GLU A 173 -26.38 -1.24 -19.17
CA GLU A 173 -25.66 -1.17 -20.44
C GLU A 173 -24.27 -1.82 -20.36
N ILE A 174 -23.52 -1.59 -19.28
CA ILE A 174 -22.23 -2.28 -19.10
C ILE A 174 -22.40 -3.77 -18.77
N CYS A 175 -23.49 -4.16 -18.08
CA CYS A 175 -23.83 -5.58 -17.88
C CYS A 175 -24.05 -6.30 -19.21
N GLN A 176 -24.71 -5.66 -20.17
CA GLN A 176 -24.86 -6.19 -21.53
C GLN A 176 -23.52 -6.33 -22.27
N GLN A 177 -22.53 -5.50 -21.92
CA GLN A 177 -21.15 -5.58 -22.43
C GLN A 177 -20.26 -6.55 -21.62
N GLY A 178 -20.83 -7.34 -20.72
CA GLY A 178 -20.13 -8.38 -19.95
C GLY A 178 -19.62 -7.97 -18.56
N TYR A 179 -20.04 -6.82 -18.03
CA TYR A 179 -19.75 -6.44 -16.65
C TYR A 179 -20.50 -7.36 -15.67
N SER A 180 -19.77 -7.98 -14.74
CA SER A 180 -20.33 -8.92 -13.76
C SER A 180 -20.45 -8.35 -12.33
N GLY A 181 -20.17 -7.06 -12.15
CA GLY A 181 -20.21 -6.41 -10.83
C GLY A 181 -21.56 -5.81 -10.47
N SER A 182 -21.68 -5.35 -9.22
CA SER A 182 -22.84 -4.60 -8.72
C SER A 182 -22.88 -3.17 -9.30
N ASP A 183 -24.10 -2.62 -9.32
CA ASP A 183 -24.47 -1.22 -9.60
C ASP A 183 -23.80 -0.18 -8.68
N SER A 184 -23.22 -0.60 -7.55
CA SER A 184 -22.52 0.29 -6.61
C SER A 184 -21.36 1.04 -7.27
N GLN A 185 -20.62 0.40 -8.18
CA GLN A 185 -19.47 1.02 -8.83
C GLN A 185 -19.89 2.07 -9.87
N PRO A 186 -20.81 1.79 -10.82
CA PRO A 186 -21.38 2.82 -11.70
C PRO A 186 -22.06 3.97 -10.97
N THR A 187 -22.80 3.68 -9.89
CA THR A 187 -23.48 4.70 -9.08
C THR A 187 -22.47 5.64 -8.42
N LYS A 188 -21.42 5.08 -7.81
CA LYS A 188 -20.32 5.87 -7.23
C LYS A 188 -19.58 6.70 -8.27
N TRP A 189 -19.34 6.13 -9.45
CA TRP A 189 -18.70 6.83 -10.56
C TRP A 189 -19.54 8.03 -11.01
N LEU A 190 -20.86 7.83 -11.21
CA LEU A 190 -21.75 8.90 -11.64
C LEU A 190 -21.95 9.99 -10.59
N SER A 191 -22.13 9.63 -9.31
CA SER A 191 -22.30 10.62 -8.24
C SER A 191 -21.10 11.56 -8.13
N ARG A 192 -19.90 11.07 -8.45
CA ARG A 192 -18.68 11.88 -8.44
C ARG A 192 -18.66 12.88 -9.59
N ARG A 193 -18.99 12.43 -10.81
CA ARG A 193 -19.08 13.31 -11.98
C ARG A 193 -20.07 14.46 -11.79
N LEU A 194 -21.23 14.16 -11.22
CA LEU A 194 -22.22 15.18 -10.88
C LEU A 194 -21.74 16.17 -9.80
N THR A 195 -20.82 15.76 -8.92
CA THR A 195 -20.21 16.64 -7.91
C THR A 195 -19.07 17.48 -8.50
N GLU A 196 -18.34 16.95 -9.47
CA GLU A 196 -17.25 17.64 -10.18
C GLU A 196 -17.76 18.67 -11.19
N ASP A 197 -18.85 18.38 -11.88
CA ASP A 197 -19.49 19.28 -12.86
C ASP A 197 -20.50 20.25 -12.22
N ALA A 198 -20.76 20.12 -10.91
CA ALA A 198 -21.45 21.17 -10.17
C ALA A 198 -20.56 22.43 -10.20
N PRO A 199 -21.03 23.57 -10.71
CA PRO A 199 -20.25 24.80 -10.68
C PRO A 199 -19.89 25.08 -9.22
N LEU A 200 -18.60 25.26 -8.94
CA LEU A 200 -18.10 25.70 -7.65
C LEU A 200 -18.94 26.90 -7.24
N ALA A 201 -19.85 26.70 -6.29
CA ALA A 201 -20.64 27.79 -5.74
C ALA A 201 -19.64 28.83 -5.25
N GLU A 202 -19.74 29.98 -5.89
CA GLU A 202 -19.00 31.21 -5.70
C GLU A 202 -19.04 31.58 -4.21
N ASN A 203 -18.06 31.10 -3.43
CA ASN A 203 -17.84 31.61 -2.08
C ASN A 203 -17.26 33.00 -2.24
N GLN A 204 -18.18 33.97 -2.32
CA GLN A 204 -17.88 35.38 -2.32
C GLN A 204 -16.96 35.71 -1.15
N VAL A 205 -15.79 36.21 -1.53
CA VAL A 205 -14.99 37.11 -0.71
C VAL A 205 -15.90 38.27 -0.30
N VAL A 206 -16.34 38.28 0.96
CA VAL A 206 -16.80 39.52 1.61
C VAL A 206 -15.70 39.93 2.58
N THR A 207 -14.77 40.70 2.03
CA THR A 207 -14.06 41.74 2.76
C THR A 207 -15.06 42.77 3.31
N ASP A 208 -14.67 43.40 4.42
CA ASP A 208 -15.34 44.47 5.18
C ASP A 208 -16.41 44.08 6.21
N TYR A 209 -16.05 44.20 7.49
CA TYR A 209 -16.56 45.29 8.32
C TYR A 209 -15.56 45.61 9.44
N SER A 210 -14.89 46.76 9.31
CA SER A 210 -14.33 47.49 10.44
C SER A 210 -15.45 48.30 11.12
N LEU A 211 -15.27 48.56 12.43
CA LEU A 211 -15.85 49.64 13.25
C LEU A 211 -17.22 49.43 13.93
N SER A 212 -17.16 49.43 15.28
CA SER A 212 -17.91 50.32 16.21
C SER A 212 -18.75 49.64 17.31
N ASN A 213 -18.43 50.04 18.55
CA ASN A 213 -19.28 50.18 19.75
C ASN A 213 -19.98 48.93 20.33
N GLN A 214 -19.52 48.49 21.51
CA GLN A 214 -19.94 49.05 22.81
C GLN A 214 -18.88 48.76 23.88
#